data_AF-A0A2H5Y0F1-F1
#
_entry.id   AF-A0A2H5Y0F1-F1
#
_cell.length_a   1.000
_cell.length_b   1.000
_cell.length_c   1.000
_cell.angle_alpha   90.00
_cell.angle_beta   90.00
_cell.angle_gamma   90.00
#
_symmetry.space_group_name_H-M   'P 1'
#
loop_
_entity.id
_entity.type
_entity.pdbx_description
1 polymer ?
#
loop_
_entity_poly.entity_id
_entity_poly.type
_entity_poly.pdbx_seq_one_letter_code
_entity_poly.pdbx_strand_id
1 'polypeptide(L)'
;MRGDHLTELPDILHTTTLRVRYADTDQMGVVYYATYLVYFESGRTELLRACGIPYSELEAQGYRLPVLEAHIHYHAPAHYDEVLVVQTRYRPRYAPTLCLEYEIRRRGELIVTGSTTHVFMDARTWRPVRPPAIFWEAIRHYALCRERS
;
A
#
# COMPACT_ATOMS: atom_id res chain seq x y z
N MET A 1 -21.71 24.40 -4.66
CA MET A 1 -21.81 23.34 -5.67
C MET A 1 -20.40 22.91 -6.11
N ARG A 2 -19.88 21.81 -5.56
CA ARG A 2 -18.73 21.06 -6.10
C ARG A 2 -19.06 19.58 -5.86
N GLY A 3 -19.47 18.90 -6.92
CA GLY A 3 -20.11 17.59 -6.87
C GLY A 3 -19.18 16.46 -6.45
N ASP A 4 -19.80 15.49 -5.78
CA ASP A 4 -19.32 14.28 -5.11
C ASP A 4 -18.77 13.19 -6.07
N HIS A 5 -17.99 13.53 -7.09
CA HIS A 5 -17.54 12.56 -8.13
C HIS A 5 -16.37 11.64 -7.72
N LEU A 6 -16.05 11.55 -6.42
CA LEU A 6 -14.99 10.67 -5.87
C LEU A 6 -15.54 9.50 -5.07
N THR A 7 -16.82 9.52 -4.69
CA THR A 7 -17.51 8.45 -3.95
C THR A 7 -17.82 7.22 -4.84
N GLU A 8 -17.45 7.29 -6.13
CA GLU A 8 -17.74 6.26 -7.14
C GLU A 8 -16.47 5.62 -7.75
N LEU A 9 -15.26 5.94 -7.26
CA LEU A 9 -14.07 5.26 -7.76
C LEU A 9 -14.04 3.81 -7.24
N PRO A 10 -13.87 2.81 -8.12
CA PRO A 10 -13.83 1.42 -7.70
C PRO A 10 -12.58 1.16 -6.85
N ASP A 11 -12.66 0.11 -6.03
CA ASP A 11 -11.50 -0.41 -5.31
C ASP A 11 -10.40 -0.79 -6.32
N ILE A 12 -9.17 -0.42 -5.99
CA ILE A 12 -8.01 -0.83 -6.77
C ILE A 12 -7.22 -1.89 -6.02
N LEU A 13 -6.70 -2.85 -6.78
CA LEU A 13 -5.89 -3.95 -6.28
C LEU A 13 -4.63 -4.08 -7.15
N HIS A 14 -3.49 -4.19 -6.48
CA HIS A 14 -2.22 -4.53 -7.11
C HIS A 14 -1.54 -5.68 -6.37
N THR A 15 -0.68 -6.41 -7.06
CA THR A 15 -0.01 -7.59 -6.53
C THR A 15 1.49 -7.47 -6.76
N THR A 16 2.25 -7.53 -5.68
CA THR A 16 3.72 -7.48 -5.68
C THR A 16 4.26 -8.83 -5.23
N THR A 17 5.25 -9.36 -5.95
CA THR A 17 5.92 -10.61 -5.57
C THR A 17 7.27 -10.27 -4.95
N LEU A 18 7.57 -10.86 -3.79
CA LEU A 18 8.86 -10.70 -3.11
C LEU A 18 9.40 -12.04 -2.62
N ARG A 19 10.71 -12.08 -2.40
CA ARG A 19 11.42 -13.23 -1.82
C ARG A 19 11.81 -12.89 -0.39
N VAL A 20 11.53 -13.79 0.55
CA VAL A 20 12.03 -13.66 1.92
C VAL A 20 13.55 -13.76 1.90
N ARG A 21 14.23 -12.69 2.34
CA ARG A 21 15.69 -12.64 2.45
C ARG A 21 16.14 -13.24 3.77
N TYR A 22 17.41 -13.63 3.84
CA TYR A 22 17.98 -14.13 5.10
C TYR A 22 17.86 -13.09 6.24
N ALA A 23 18.11 -11.82 5.91
CA ALA A 23 17.97 -10.69 6.83
C ALA A 23 16.53 -10.42 7.31
N ASP A 24 15.52 -11.01 6.66
CA ASP A 24 14.12 -10.84 7.05
C ASP A 24 13.73 -11.81 8.20
N THR A 25 14.58 -12.79 8.54
CA THR A 25 14.31 -13.85 9.53
C THR A 25 14.93 -13.57 10.90
N ASP A 26 14.40 -14.20 11.95
CA ASP A 26 14.92 -14.13 13.32
C ASP A 26 15.35 -15.50 13.88
N GLN A 27 15.70 -15.53 15.18
CA GLN A 27 16.17 -16.74 15.87
C GLN A 27 15.14 -17.89 15.89
N MET A 28 13.85 -17.62 15.66
CA MET A 28 12.81 -18.65 15.56
C MET A 28 12.81 -19.35 14.19
N GLY A 29 13.64 -18.91 13.24
CA GLY A 29 13.73 -19.50 11.90
C GLY A 29 12.61 -19.06 10.96
N VAL A 30 11.85 -18.03 11.33
CA VAL A 30 10.73 -17.47 10.55
C VAL A 30 10.97 -15.98 10.30
N VAL A 31 10.18 -15.39 9.42
CA VAL A 31 10.20 -13.93 9.20
C VAL A 31 9.87 -13.19 10.49
N TYR A 32 10.75 -12.27 10.90
CA TYR A 32 10.54 -11.42 12.07
C TYR A 32 9.26 -10.61 11.92
N TYR A 33 8.44 -10.54 12.98
CA TYR A 33 7.09 -9.98 12.90
C TYR A 33 7.04 -8.55 12.33
N ALA A 34 8.01 -7.70 12.66
CA ALA A 34 8.01 -6.32 12.17
C ALA A 34 8.37 -6.20 10.68
N THR A 35 9.06 -7.20 10.10
CA THR A 35 9.48 -7.20 8.70
C THR A 35 8.29 -7.19 7.74
N TYR A 36 7.14 -7.70 8.17
CA TYR A 36 5.90 -7.61 7.38
C TYR A 36 5.45 -6.17 7.10
N LEU A 37 5.84 -5.18 7.92
CA LEU A 37 5.62 -3.76 7.62
C LEU A 37 6.43 -3.28 6.41
N VAL A 38 7.64 -3.80 6.22
CA VAL A 38 8.47 -3.52 5.04
C VAL A 38 7.84 -4.13 3.79
N TYR A 39 7.22 -5.30 3.93
CA TYR A 39 6.46 -5.93 2.84
C TYR A 39 5.19 -5.14 2.49
N PHE A 40 4.48 -4.60 3.49
CA PHE A 40 3.35 -3.70 3.26
C PHE A 40 3.78 -2.42 2.54
N GLU A 41 4.90 -1.82 2.96
CA GLU A 41 5.49 -0.67 2.26
C GLU A 41 5.84 -0.99 0.80
N SER A 42 6.44 -2.16 0.55
CA SER A 42 6.74 -2.62 -0.81
C SER A 42 5.46 -2.72 -1.64
N GLY A 43 4.41 -3.33 -1.09
CA GLY A 43 3.10 -3.42 -1.75
C GLY A 43 2.45 -2.04 -2.02
N ARG A 44 2.53 -1.11 -1.07
CA ARG A 44 2.06 0.28 -1.23
C ARG A 44 2.80 1.00 -2.35
N THR A 45 4.13 0.96 -2.33
CA THR A 45 4.96 1.70 -3.29
C THR A 45 4.79 1.16 -4.71
N GLU A 46 4.66 -0.15 -4.87
CA GLU A 46 4.38 -0.77 -6.16
C GLU A 46 2.94 -0.56 -6.64
N LEU A 47 1.94 -0.53 -5.74
CA LEU A 47 0.59 -0.07 -6.10
C LEU A 47 0.61 1.35 -6.68
N LEU A 48 1.29 2.29 -6.00
CA LEU A 48 1.38 3.67 -6.46
C LEU A 48 2.12 3.77 -7.81
N ARG A 49 3.21 3.01 -7.99
CA ARG A 49 3.92 2.90 -9.26
C ARG A 49 3.02 2.36 -10.36
N ALA A 50 2.26 1.30 -10.10
CA ALA A 50 1.32 0.73 -11.06
C ALA A 50 0.20 1.70 -11.45
N CYS A 51 -0.18 2.61 -10.55
CA CYS A 51 -1.11 3.70 -10.85
C CYS A 51 -0.49 4.81 -11.72
N GLY A 52 0.81 4.74 -12.03
CA GLY A 52 1.52 5.77 -12.78
C GLY A 52 2.08 6.90 -11.92
N ILE A 53 2.05 6.77 -10.58
CA ILE A 53 2.57 7.77 -9.65
C ILE A 53 3.52 7.13 -8.63
N PRO A 54 4.77 6.81 -9.00
CA PRO A 54 5.71 6.26 -8.04
C PRO A 54 5.89 7.21 -6.85
N TYR A 55 6.08 6.67 -5.65
CA TYR A 55 6.14 7.49 -4.43
C TYR A 55 7.24 8.59 -4.50
N SER A 56 8.34 8.33 -5.19
CA SER A 56 9.39 9.32 -5.45
C SER A 56 8.89 10.57 -6.18
N GLU A 57 7.91 10.44 -7.07
CA GLU A 57 7.29 11.58 -7.77
C GLU A 57 6.44 12.40 -6.78
N LEU A 58 5.63 11.73 -5.94
CA LEU A 58 4.91 12.43 -4.87
C LEU A 58 5.86 13.20 -3.94
N GLU A 59 7.01 12.61 -3.63
CA GLU A 59 8.02 13.28 -2.82
C GLU A 59 8.66 14.49 -3.50
N ALA A 60 8.95 14.39 -4.81
CA ALA A 60 9.47 15.47 -5.62
C ALA A 60 8.47 16.63 -5.74
N GLN A 61 7.17 16.32 -5.76
CA GLN A 61 6.07 17.29 -5.75
C GLN A 61 5.81 17.90 -4.35
N GLY A 62 6.64 17.56 -3.35
CA GLY A 62 6.56 18.17 -2.02
C GLY A 62 5.54 17.52 -1.09
N TYR A 63 5.09 16.30 -1.36
CA TYR A 63 4.20 15.54 -0.48
C TYR A 63 4.95 14.45 0.29
N ARG A 64 4.42 14.10 1.46
CA ARG A 64 4.88 12.97 2.29
C ARG A 64 3.67 12.15 2.74
N LEU A 65 3.91 10.87 3.02
CA LEU A 65 2.89 9.93 3.51
C LEU A 65 3.35 9.22 4.81
N PRO A 66 3.50 9.93 5.94
CA PRO A 66 3.77 9.27 7.21
C PRO A 66 2.63 8.30 7.58
N VAL A 67 3.01 7.18 8.20
CA VAL A 67 2.08 6.20 8.78
C VAL A 67 1.49 6.79 10.06
N LEU A 68 0.16 6.76 10.18
CA LEU A 68 -0.56 7.05 11.42
C LEU A 68 -0.79 5.78 12.24
N GLU A 69 -1.19 4.70 11.57
CA GLU A 69 -1.58 3.44 12.21
C GLU A 69 -1.17 2.26 11.34
N ALA A 70 -0.84 1.14 11.97
CA ALA A 70 -0.60 -0.13 11.31
C ALA A 70 -1.19 -1.28 12.15
N HIS A 71 -1.93 -2.18 11.49
CA HIS A 71 -2.51 -3.37 12.10
C HIS A 71 -2.03 -4.60 11.34
N ILE A 72 -1.69 -5.66 12.08
CA ILE A 72 -1.22 -6.91 11.50
C ILE A 72 -1.85 -8.09 12.25
N HIS A 73 -2.33 -9.07 11.50
CA HIS A 73 -2.73 -10.38 11.98
C HIS A 73 -1.87 -11.43 11.29
N TYR A 74 -1.20 -12.26 12.09
CA TYR A 74 -0.34 -13.34 11.63
C TYR A 74 -1.11 -14.67 11.72
N HIS A 75 -1.31 -15.33 10.59
CA HIS A 75 -2.04 -16.60 10.49
C HIS A 75 -1.09 -17.79 10.42
N ALA A 76 0.03 -17.64 9.69
CA ALA A 76 1.06 -18.67 9.55
C ALA A 76 2.44 -18.02 9.33
N PRO A 77 3.55 -18.69 9.71
CA PRO A 77 4.90 -18.17 9.49
C PRO A 77 5.34 -18.32 8.03
N ALA A 78 6.16 -17.38 7.55
CA ALA A 78 6.98 -17.54 6.36
C ALA A 78 8.44 -17.82 6.74
N HIS A 79 9.16 -18.50 5.86
CA HIS A 79 10.54 -18.92 6.07
C HIS A 79 11.48 -18.32 5.02
N TYR A 80 12.78 -18.40 5.30
CA TYR A 80 13.83 -18.01 4.37
C TYR A 80 13.62 -18.63 2.98
N ASP A 81 13.88 -17.82 1.95
CA ASP A 81 13.80 -18.20 0.54
C ASP A 81 12.37 -18.54 0.04
N GLU A 82 11.31 -18.31 0.82
CA GLU A 82 9.95 -18.45 0.31
C GLU A 82 9.54 -17.26 -0.59
N VAL A 83 8.77 -17.52 -1.65
CA VAL A 83 8.09 -16.47 -2.43
C VAL A 83 6.80 -16.08 -1.74
N LEU A 84 6.66 -14.79 -1.48
CA LEU A 84 5.43 -14.20 -0.97
C LEU A 84 4.78 -13.31 -2.03
N VAL A 85 3.46 -13.38 -2.07
CA VAL A 85 2.60 -12.54 -2.91
C VAL A 85 1.90 -11.55 -1.99
N VAL A 86 2.26 -10.28 -2.09
CA VAL A 86 1.64 -9.18 -1.35
C VAL A 86 0.56 -8.57 -2.22
N GLN A 87 -0.70 -8.73 -1.82
CA GLN A 87 -1.83 -8.08 -2.44
C GLN A 87 -2.15 -6.81 -1.66
N THR A 88 -2.16 -5.68 -2.35
CA THR A 88 -2.41 -4.36 -1.76
C THR A 88 -3.65 -3.76 -2.37
N ARG A 89 -4.64 -3.48 -1.53
CA ARG A 89 -5.91 -2.88 -1.91
C ARG A 89 -6.01 -1.48 -1.36
N TYR A 90 -6.45 -0.55 -2.20
CA TYR A 90 -6.88 0.78 -1.78
C TYR A 90 -8.37 0.93 -2.08
N ARG A 91 -9.13 1.40 -1.09
CA ARG A 91 -10.53 1.80 -1.24
C ARG A 91 -10.61 3.32 -1.25
N PRO A 92 -10.78 3.95 -2.43
CA PRO A 92 -10.88 5.39 -2.55
C PRO A 92 -11.96 5.98 -1.64
N ARG A 93 -11.62 7.06 -0.93
CA ARG A 93 -12.59 7.83 -0.13
C ARG A 93 -12.13 9.27 0.06
N TYR A 94 -13.07 10.17 0.28
CA TYR A 94 -12.77 11.59 0.47
C TYR A 94 -12.24 11.90 1.88
N ALA A 95 -11.01 11.48 2.16
CA ALA A 95 -10.32 11.73 3.43
C ALA A 95 -8.93 12.33 3.18
N PRO A 96 -8.33 13.04 4.16
CA PRO A 96 -6.90 13.39 4.12
C PRO A 96 -5.99 12.17 4.31
N THR A 97 -6.56 10.96 4.41
CA THR A 97 -5.86 9.72 4.69
C THR A 97 -5.93 8.73 3.53
N LEU A 98 -4.86 7.93 3.42
CA LEU A 98 -4.73 6.78 2.55
C LEU A 98 -4.73 5.52 3.41
N CYS A 99 -5.84 4.78 3.42
CA CYS A 99 -5.91 3.47 4.09
C CYS A 99 -5.73 2.35 3.09
N LEU A 100 -4.78 1.47 3.38
CA LEU A 100 -4.45 0.33 2.55
C LEU A 100 -4.73 -0.95 3.33
N GLU A 101 -5.28 -1.93 2.63
CA GLU A 101 -5.49 -3.29 3.13
C GLU A 101 -4.48 -4.22 2.45
N TYR A 102 -3.93 -5.16 3.20
CA TYR A 102 -2.90 -6.08 2.75
C TYR A 102 -3.30 -7.52 3.03
N GLU A 103 -3.07 -8.37 2.03
CA GLU A 103 -3.05 -9.83 2.19
C GLU A 103 -1.69 -10.33 1.69
N ILE A 104 -1.00 -11.13 2.50
CA ILE A 104 0.23 -11.79 2.08
C ILE A 104 -0.04 -13.28 1.98
N ARG A 105 0.24 -13.83 0.81
CA ARG A 105 0.06 -15.24 0.50
C ARG A 105 1.39 -15.93 0.21
N ARG A 106 1.51 -17.17 0.68
CA ARG A 106 2.59 -18.09 0.30
C ARG A 106 1.96 -19.27 -0.43
N ARG A 107 2.35 -19.52 -1.69
CA ARG A 107 1.82 -20.64 -2.50
C ARG A 107 0.27 -20.71 -2.48
N GLY A 108 -0.39 -19.55 -2.46
CA GLY A 108 -1.85 -19.41 -2.41
C GLY A 108 -2.46 -19.39 -0.99
N GLU A 109 -1.75 -19.87 0.02
CA GLU A 109 -2.18 -19.85 1.43
C GLU A 109 -2.09 -18.44 2.00
N LEU A 110 -3.13 -17.97 2.70
CA LEU A 110 -3.13 -16.69 3.39
C LEU A 110 -2.35 -16.80 4.70
N ILE A 111 -1.25 -16.05 4.82
CA ILE A 111 -0.36 -16.13 5.98
C ILE A 111 -0.37 -14.87 6.85
N VAL A 112 -0.67 -13.70 6.27
CA VAL A 112 -0.79 -12.42 6.99
C VAL A 112 -1.88 -11.58 6.37
N THR A 113 -2.67 -10.93 7.23
CA THR A 113 -3.53 -9.80 6.85
C THR A 113 -3.14 -8.56 7.63
N GLY A 114 -3.40 -7.39 7.08
CA GLY A 114 -3.14 -6.16 7.81
C GLY A 114 -3.65 -4.92 7.10
N SER A 115 -3.43 -3.78 7.73
CA SER A 115 -3.77 -2.47 7.18
C SER A 115 -2.78 -1.41 7.65
N THR A 116 -2.66 -0.35 6.85
CA THR A 116 -1.92 0.86 7.24
C THR A 116 -2.74 2.09 6.89
N THR A 117 -2.76 3.05 7.79
CA THR A 117 -3.34 4.38 7.57
C THR A 117 -2.22 5.38 7.40
N HIS A 118 -2.21 6.13 6.30
CA HIS A 118 -1.29 7.23 6.06
C HIS A 118 -2.03 8.55 5.98
N VAL A 119 -1.34 9.66 6.25
CA VAL A 119 -1.87 11.02 6.03
C VAL A 119 -1.04 11.73 4.97
N PHE A 120 -1.69 12.46 4.07
CA PHE A 120 -0.98 13.34 3.15
C PHE A 120 -0.46 14.56 3.92
N MET A 121 0.82 14.86 3.75
CA MET A 121 1.48 15.95 4.45
C MET A 121 2.28 16.81 3.47
N ASP A 122 2.23 18.12 3.65
CA ASP A 122 3.09 19.06 2.92
C ASP A 122 4.52 18.99 3.50
N ALA A 123 5.50 18.72 2.65
CA ALA A 123 6.88 18.46 3.06
C ALA A 123 7.60 19.69 3.65
N ARG A 124 7.10 20.90 3.39
CA ARG A 124 7.71 22.14 3.89
C ARG A 124 7.15 22.52 5.25
N THR A 125 5.84 22.45 5.40
CA THR A 125 5.11 22.91 6.58
C THR A 125 4.85 21.80 7.60
N TRP A 126 5.03 20.54 7.22
CA TRP A 126 4.69 19.36 8.03
C TRP A 126 3.23 19.31 8.49
N ARG A 127 2.33 19.99 7.74
CA ARG A 127 0.90 20.03 8.03
C ARG A 127 0.14 19.00 7.20
N PRO A 128 -0.90 18.35 7.76
CA PRO A 128 -1.81 17.53 6.99
C PRO A 128 -2.47 18.33 5.86
N VAL A 129 -2.53 17.72 4.67
CA VAL A 129 -3.17 18.28 3.48
C VAL A 129 -4.14 17.27 2.88
N ARG A 130 -4.98 17.73 1.95
CA ARG A 130 -5.79 16.83 1.13
C ARG A 130 -4.89 16.08 0.14
N PRO A 131 -5.27 14.88 -0.32
CA PRO A 131 -4.55 14.20 -1.39
C PRO A 131 -4.50 15.10 -2.64
N PRO A 132 -3.33 15.24 -3.28
CA PRO A 132 -3.19 16.13 -4.42
C PRO A 132 -3.94 15.62 -5.66
N ALA A 133 -4.23 16.51 -6.61
CA ALA A 133 -4.98 16.15 -7.83
C ALA A 133 -4.29 15.02 -8.63
N ILE A 134 -2.96 15.08 -8.74
CA ILE A 134 -2.15 14.06 -9.42
C ILE A 134 -2.36 12.64 -8.86
N PHE A 135 -2.61 12.53 -7.54
CA PHE A 135 -2.92 11.24 -6.91
C PHE A 135 -4.27 10.74 -7.41
N TRP A 136 -5.31 11.57 -7.39
CA TRP A 136 -6.65 11.16 -7.83
C TRP A 136 -6.73 10.84 -9.33
N GLU A 137 -5.99 11.58 -10.16
CA GLU A 137 -5.87 11.31 -11.60
C GLU A 137 -5.25 9.94 -11.86
N ALA A 138 -4.15 9.61 -11.16
CA ALA A 138 -3.47 8.33 -11.24
C ALA A 138 -4.38 7.16 -10.81
N ILE A 139 -5.04 7.28 -9.66
CA ILE A 139 -5.96 6.26 -9.15
C ILE A 139 -7.13 6.02 -10.11
N ARG A 140 -7.73 7.10 -10.65
CA ARG A 140 -8.82 7.01 -11.63
C ARG A 140 -8.37 6.32 -12.91
N HIS A 141 -7.19 6.65 -13.42
CA HIS A 141 -6.64 6.02 -14.61
C HIS A 141 -6.49 4.50 -14.40
N TYR A 142 -5.85 4.10 -13.30
CA TYR A 142 -5.60 2.69 -13.01
C TYR A 142 -6.89 1.88 -12.86
N ALA A 143 -7.86 2.41 -12.10
CA ALA A 143 -9.19 1.83 -11.93
C ALA A 143 -9.86 1.51 -13.27
N LEU A 144 -9.94 2.50 -14.17
CA LEU A 144 -10.62 2.36 -15.46
C LEU A 144 -9.93 1.38 -16.41
N CYS A 145 -8.60 1.29 -16.36
CA CYS A 145 -7.85 0.35 -17.20
C CYS A 145 -8.05 -1.11 -16.76
N ARG A 146 -8.26 -1.36 -15.46
CA ARG A 146 -8.44 -2.71 -14.91
C ARG A 146 -9.86 -3.26 -15.04
N GLU A 147 -10.88 -2.42 -15.23
CA GLU A 147 -12.25 -2.86 -15.52
C GLU A 147 -12.43 -3.38 -16.95
N ARG A 148 -11.51 -3.06 -17.87
CA ARG A 148 -11.57 -3.43 -19.30
C ARG A 148 -10.74 -4.67 -19.67
N SER A 149 -10.14 -5.36 -18.69
CA SER A 149 -9.29 -6.54 -18.88
C SER A 149 -9.87 -7.73 -18.13
#